data_AF-A0AAD7BKR5-F1
#
_entry.id   AF-A0AAD7BKR5-F1
#
_cell.length_a   1.000
_cell.length_b   1.000
_cell.length_c   1.000
_cell.angle_alpha   90.00
_cell.angle_beta   90.00
_cell.angle_gamma   90.00
#
_symmetry.space_group_name_H-M   'P 1'
#
loop_
_entity.id
_entity.type
_entity.pdbx_description
1 polymer ?
#
loop_
_entity_poly.entity_id
_entity_poly.type
_entity_poly.pdbx_seq_one_letter_code
_entity_poly.pdbx_strand_id
1 'polypeptide(L)'
;MMNFIRDNRSMCDADFAGANAHAFYDPPSTLSNTDKFISNTVLPALRNTCPGKPLFITESGWPSCGGQVGAGVASVNDELVALQGLNCAAQSVNLYGFECDDQLWKSDDNETSFEMWVKIQGFVDSC
;
A
#
# COMPACT_ATOMS: atom_id res chain seq x y z
N MET A 1 -8.65 -2.36 0.62
CA MET A 1 -9.51 -2.23 -0.59
C MET A 1 -8.75 -2.75 -1.81
N MET A 2 -9.00 -4.00 -2.23
CA MET A 2 -8.35 -4.65 -3.38
C MET A 2 -9.36 -5.38 -4.30
N ASN A 3 -10.66 -5.19 -4.06
CA ASN A 3 -11.67 -6.15 -4.53
C ASN A 3 -11.92 -6.09 -6.05
N PHE A 4 -11.76 -4.93 -6.69
CA PHE A 4 -12.23 -4.76 -8.07
C PHE A 4 -11.47 -5.64 -9.09
N ILE A 5 -10.14 -5.58 -9.13
CA ILE A 5 -9.38 -6.38 -10.10
C ILE A 5 -9.32 -7.86 -9.71
N ARG A 6 -9.25 -8.18 -8.41
CA ARG A 6 -9.26 -9.56 -7.91
C ARG A 6 -10.48 -10.34 -8.41
N ASP A 7 -11.63 -9.68 -8.49
CA ASP A 7 -12.92 -10.33 -8.73
C ASP A 7 -13.42 -10.17 -10.18
N ASN A 8 -12.66 -9.51 -11.07
CA ASN A 8 -13.07 -9.24 -12.46
C ASN A 8 -12.00 -9.63 -13.49
N ARG A 9 -12.03 -10.89 -13.97
CA ARG A 9 -11.07 -11.40 -14.98
C ARG A 9 -11.09 -10.67 -16.32
N SER A 10 -12.19 -10.00 -16.70
CA SER A 10 -12.25 -9.21 -17.93
C SER A 10 -11.26 -8.04 -17.95
N MET A 11 -10.78 -7.61 -16.78
CA MET A 11 -9.74 -6.57 -16.69
C MET A 11 -8.35 -7.11 -17.06
N CYS A 12 -8.16 -8.43 -17.16
CA CYS A 12 -6.87 -9.02 -17.51
C CYS A 12 -6.50 -8.86 -19.00
N ASP A 13 -7.41 -8.35 -19.84
CA ASP A 13 -7.09 -8.06 -21.25
C ASP A 13 -6.15 -6.85 -21.41
N ALA A 14 -6.00 -6.03 -20.36
CA ALA A 14 -5.04 -4.93 -20.31
C ALA A 14 -3.57 -5.40 -20.32
N ASP A 15 -2.64 -4.48 -20.56
CA ASP A 15 -1.20 -4.79 -20.64
C ASP A 15 -0.59 -5.24 -19.30
N PHE A 16 -1.18 -4.83 -18.18
CA PHE A 16 -0.75 -5.16 -16.82
C PHE A 16 -1.95 -5.23 -15.87
N ALA A 17 -1.76 -5.85 -14.70
CA ALA A 17 -2.72 -5.82 -13.61
C ALA A 17 -2.19 -4.92 -12.48
N GLY A 18 -2.93 -3.86 -12.17
CA GLY A 18 -2.62 -2.93 -11.08
C GLY A 18 -3.49 -3.18 -9.85
N ALA A 19 -3.05 -2.75 -8.67
CA ALA A 19 -3.95 -2.59 -7.53
C ALA A 19 -3.46 -1.49 -6.58
N ASN A 20 -4.39 -0.66 -6.11
CA ASN A 20 -4.19 0.14 -4.91
C ASN A 20 -4.31 -0.82 -3.72
N ALA A 21 -3.34 -0.82 -2.82
CA ALA A 21 -3.24 -1.82 -1.78
C ALA A 21 -2.59 -1.25 -0.51
N HIS A 22 -3.42 -0.78 0.41
CA HIS A 22 -2.98 -0.22 1.68
C HIS A 22 -3.28 -1.19 2.82
N ALA A 23 -2.24 -1.69 3.50
CA ALA A 23 -2.38 -2.60 4.64
C ALA A 23 -3.23 -1.99 5.77
N PHE A 24 -3.17 -0.66 5.94
CA PHE A 24 -3.95 0.10 6.92
C PHE A 24 -5.46 -0.20 6.86
N TYR A 25 -6.02 -0.39 5.67
CA TYR A 25 -7.46 -0.62 5.47
C TYR A 25 -7.86 -2.11 5.36
N ASP A 26 -6.92 -3.05 5.49
CA ASP A 26 -7.15 -4.46 5.14
C ASP A 26 -6.82 -5.41 6.32
N PRO A 27 -7.75 -5.58 7.29
CA PRO A 27 -7.54 -6.48 8.42
C PRO A 27 -7.43 -7.95 7.95
N PRO A 28 -6.61 -8.80 8.60
CA PRO A 28 -5.92 -8.58 9.87
C PRO A 28 -4.51 -7.98 9.72
N SER A 29 -4.20 -7.29 8.61
CA SER A 29 -2.88 -6.69 8.40
C SER A 29 -2.51 -5.76 9.56
N THR A 30 -1.34 -6.00 10.14
CA THR A 30 -0.73 -5.16 11.17
C THR A 30 0.44 -4.39 10.57
N LEU A 31 0.84 -3.32 11.24
CA LEU A 31 1.99 -2.49 10.87
C LEU A 31 3.23 -3.30 10.44
N SER A 32 3.60 -4.29 11.27
CA SER A 32 4.78 -5.16 11.08
C SER A 32 4.70 -6.11 9.88
N ASN A 33 3.58 -6.13 9.16
CA ASN A 33 3.32 -7.04 8.05
C ASN A 33 3.00 -6.28 6.76
N THR A 34 3.35 -5.00 6.64
CA THR A 34 3.03 -4.20 5.45
C THR A 34 3.68 -4.77 4.18
N ASP A 35 4.93 -5.24 4.27
CA ASP A 35 5.65 -5.97 3.21
C ASP A 35 4.99 -7.33 2.88
N LYS A 36 4.59 -8.08 3.91
CA LYS A 36 3.93 -9.38 3.81
C LYS A 36 2.53 -9.26 3.26
N PHE A 37 1.82 -8.17 3.53
CA PHE A 37 0.53 -7.89 2.94
C PHE A 37 0.65 -7.81 1.42
N ILE A 38 1.63 -7.06 0.91
CA ILE A 38 1.92 -7.03 -0.52
C ILE A 38 2.32 -8.42 -1.05
N SER A 39 3.36 -9.02 -0.48
CA SER A 39 3.98 -10.23 -1.03
C SER A 39 3.14 -11.51 -0.88
N ASN A 40 2.40 -11.66 0.23
CA ASN A 40 1.66 -12.87 0.57
C ASN A 40 0.15 -12.77 0.33
N THR A 41 -0.40 -11.56 0.19
CA THR A 41 -1.85 -11.37 -0.03
C THR A 41 -2.13 -10.78 -1.40
N VAL A 42 -1.59 -9.60 -1.68
CA VAL A 42 -1.94 -8.82 -2.88
C VAL A 42 -1.38 -9.47 -4.15
N LEU A 43 -0.08 -9.72 -4.19
CA LEU A 43 0.54 -10.30 -5.40
C LEU A 43 0.00 -11.70 -5.73
N PRO A 44 -0.16 -12.64 -4.78
CA PRO A 44 -0.75 -13.95 -5.09
C PRO A 44 -2.18 -13.85 -5.63
N ALA A 45 -3.00 -12.95 -5.06
CA ALA A 45 -4.35 -12.73 -5.55
C ALA A 45 -4.37 -12.19 -6.99
N LEU A 46 -3.53 -11.19 -7.32
CA LEU A 46 -3.42 -10.68 -8.70
C LEU A 46 -2.89 -11.74 -9.66
N ARG A 47 -1.85 -12.51 -9.27
CA ARG A 47 -1.29 -13.60 -10.10
C ARG A 47 -2.33 -14.67 -10.40
N ASN A 48 -3.18 -15.00 -9.42
CA ASN A 48 -4.23 -15.99 -9.59
C ASN A 48 -5.35 -15.51 -10.53
N THR A 49 -5.71 -14.22 -10.44
CA THR A 49 -6.76 -13.65 -11.29
C THR A 49 -6.27 -13.38 -12.72
N CYS A 50 -5.10 -12.75 -12.87
CA CYS A 50 -4.48 -12.38 -14.15
C CYS A 50 -3.11 -13.05 -14.34
N PRO A 51 -3.05 -14.37 -14.59
CA PRO A 51 -1.80 -15.11 -14.69
C PRO A 51 -0.94 -14.61 -15.87
N GLY A 52 0.37 -14.46 -15.63
CA GLY A 52 1.35 -14.04 -16.63
C GLY A 52 1.35 -12.53 -16.95
N LYS A 53 0.46 -11.73 -16.36
CA LYS A 53 0.48 -10.27 -16.53
C LYS A 53 1.54 -9.62 -15.62
N PRO A 54 2.25 -8.58 -16.10
CA PRO A 54 3.01 -7.68 -15.23
C PRO A 54 2.11 -7.13 -14.12
N LEU A 55 2.66 -7.02 -12.91
CA LEU A 55 1.92 -6.58 -11.72
C LEU A 55 2.48 -5.24 -11.21
N PHE A 56 1.57 -4.36 -10.83
CA PHE A 56 1.91 -3.05 -10.26
C PHE A 56 1.07 -2.82 -9.00
N ILE A 57 1.72 -2.38 -7.93
CA ILE A 57 1.03 -1.79 -6.78
C ILE A 57 0.98 -0.29 -7.04
N THR A 58 -0.19 0.19 -7.46
CA THR A 58 -0.37 1.54 -8.00
C THR A 58 -0.47 2.61 -6.93
N GLU A 59 -0.91 2.24 -5.72
CA GLU A 59 -0.92 3.09 -4.53
C GLU A 59 -0.73 2.21 -3.30
N SER A 60 0.15 2.61 -2.39
CA SER A 60 0.26 2.02 -1.06
C SER A 60 0.91 2.98 -0.08
N GLY A 61 0.42 3.01 1.15
CA GLY A 61 0.91 3.90 2.19
C GLY A 61 0.23 3.65 3.52
N TRP A 62 0.51 4.50 4.50
CA TRP A 62 -0.08 4.48 5.83
C TRP A 62 -0.24 5.91 6.35
N PRO A 63 -1.38 6.29 6.95
CA PRO A 63 -1.58 7.67 7.38
C PRO A 63 -0.85 8.00 8.69
N SER A 64 -0.29 9.22 8.78
CA SER A 64 0.34 9.78 9.99
C SER A 64 -0.65 10.27 11.04
N CYS A 65 -1.89 10.53 10.67
CA CYS A 65 -2.91 11.13 11.53
C CYS A 65 -4.30 10.60 11.15
N GLY A 66 -5.23 10.70 12.11
CA GLY A 66 -6.61 10.24 11.99
C GLY A 66 -6.94 9.10 12.94
N GLY A 67 -8.00 8.36 12.62
CA GLY A 67 -8.55 7.29 13.45
C GLY A 67 -7.97 5.90 13.14
N GLN A 68 -8.24 4.94 14.02
CA GLN A 68 -7.90 3.54 13.78
C GLN A 68 -8.91 2.87 12.83
N VAL A 69 -8.42 2.08 11.87
CA VAL A 69 -9.25 1.19 11.03
C VAL A 69 -8.87 -0.26 11.28
N GLY A 70 -9.76 -1.03 11.93
CA GLY A 70 -9.46 -2.42 12.28
C GLY A 70 -8.24 -2.51 13.21
N ALA A 71 -7.11 -3.02 12.73
CA ALA A 71 -5.84 -3.07 13.47
C ALA A 71 -4.85 -1.95 13.07
N GLY A 72 -5.16 -1.16 12.03
CA GLY A 72 -4.31 -0.07 11.55
C GLY A 72 -4.51 1.19 12.39
N VAL A 73 -3.47 1.65 13.07
CA VAL A 73 -3.45 2.89 13.85
C VAL A 73 -2.72 3.97 13.06
N ALA A 74 -3.34 5.13 12.86
CA ALA A 74 -2.70 6.24 12.19
C ALA A 74 -1.74 6.96 13.16
N SER A 75 -0.45 6.99 12.82
CA SER A 75 0.56 7.74 13.58
C SER A 75 1.81 7.94 12.72
N VAL A 76 2.56 9.02 12.97
CA VAL A 76 3.83 9.29 12.28
C VAL A 76 4.82 8.12 12.41
N ASN A 77 4.91 7.51 13.59
CA ASN A 77 5.81 6.38 13.81
C ASN A 77 5.39 5.15 12.99
N ASP A 78 4.09 4.87 12.94
CA ASP A 78 3.57 3.71 12.22
C ASP A 78 3.67 3.92 10.71
N GLU A 79 3.46 5.14 10.21
CA GLU A 79 3.71 5.44 8.82
C GLU A 79 5.18 5.21 8.42
N LEU A 80 6.15 5.64 9.23
CA LEU A 80 7.56 5.38 8.97
C LEU A 80 7.87 3.88 8.85
N VAL A 81 7.37 3.08 9.80
CA VAL A 81 7.57 1.62 9.78
C VAL A 81 6.86 0.97 8.57
N ALA A 82 5.66 1.44 8.22
CA ALA A 82 4.95 0.95 7.04
C ALA A 82 5.71 1.27 5.75
N LEU A 83 6.20 2.51 5.60
CA LEU A 83 7.00 2.94 4.45
C LEU A 83 8.30 2.13 4.31
N GLN A 84 8.95 1.76 5.43
CA GLN A 84 10.10 0.83 5.42
C GLN A 84 9.71 -0.55 4.86
N GLY A 85 8.60 -1.13 5.33
CA GLY A 85 8.09 -2.38 4.79
C GLY A 85 7.74 -2.30 3.30
N LEU A 86 7.15 -1.20 2.87
CA LEU A 86 6.83 -0.97 1.45
C LEU A 86 8.09 -0.83 0.59
N ASN A 87 9.14 -0.18 1.09
CA ASN A 87 10.44 -0.11 0.40
C ASN A 87 11.03 -1.53 0.21
N CYS A 88 10.91 -2.40 1.21
CA CYS A 88 11.36 -3.79 1.07
C CYS A 88 10.50 -4.59 0.08
N ALA A 89 9.19 -4.39 0.07
CA ALA A 89 8.33 -5.00 -0.94
C ALA A 89 8.66 -4.51 -2.36
N ALA A 90 9.04 -3.24 -2.51
CA ALA A 90 9.41 -2.64 -3.80
C ALA A 90 10.65 -3.27 -4.45
N GLN A 91 11.47 -4.02 -3.70
CA GLN A 91 12.56 -4.81 -4.28
C GLN A 91 12.07 -5.97 -5.18
N SER A 92 10.82 -6.41 -5.01
CA SER A 92 10.25 -7.57 -5.71
C SER A 92 9.10 -7.23 -6.65
N VAL A 93 8.59 -6.01 -6.63
CA VAL A 93 7.48 -5.56 -7.49
C VAL A 93 7.52 -4.06 -7.71
N ASN A 94 7.03 -3.58 -8.86
CA ASN A 94 6.79 -2.16 -9.06
C ASN A 94 5.73 -1.68 -8.06
N LEU A 95 6.12 -0.77 -7.18
CA LEU A 95 5.28 -0.23 -6.11
C LEU A 95 5.41 1.28 -6.07
N TYR A 96 4.27 1.97 -6.07
CA TYR A 96 4.21 3.42 -5.94
C TYR A 96 3.70 3.78 -4.55
N GLY A 97 4.52 4.53 -3.81
CA GLY A 97 4.13 5.10 -2.53
C GLY A 97 3.01 6.12 -2.72
N PHE A 98 2.02 6.06 -1.85
CA PHE A 98 0.93 7.03 -1.76
C PHE A 98 1.01 7.77 -0.41
N GLU A 99 1.20 9.09 -0.37
CA GLU A 99 1.45 10.02 -1.49
C GLU A 99 2.53 11.06 -1.13
N CYS A 100 2.90 11.93 -2.08
CA CYS A 100 4.04 12.84 -1.88
C CYS A 100 3.79 13.83 -0.73
N ASP A 101 2.62 14.47 -0.74
CA ASP A 101 2.25 15.59 0.14
C ASP A 101 0.84 15.39 0.71
N ASP A 102 0.61 15.90 1.92
CA ASP A 102 -0.69 15.81 2.59
C ASP A 102 -1.75 16.57 1.79
N GLN A 103 -2.91 15.93 1.59
CA GLN A 103 -3.97 16.46 0.74
C GLN A 103 -5.05 17.16 1.58
N LEU A 104 -4.73 18.36 2.07
CA LEU A 104 -5.56 19.12 3.03
C LEU A 104 -7.00 19.43 2.59
N TRP A 105 -7.34 19.18 1.33
CA TRP A 105 -8.70 19.34 0.80
C TRP A 105 -9.59 18.10 1.03
N LYS A 106 -9.02 16.96 1.42
CA LYS A 106 -9.78 15.75 1.76
C LYS A 106 -10.41 15.89 3.15
N SER A 107 -11.59 15.29 3.31
CA SER A 107 -12.43 15.48 4.49
C SER A 107 -12.17 14.50 5.63
N ASP A 108 -11.41 13.44 5.39
CA ASP A 108 -11.05 12.41 6.38
C ASP A 108 -9.54 12.49 6.64
N ASP A 109 -9.17 12.66 7.91
CA ASP A 109 -7.76 12.73 8.34
C ASP A 109 -6.96 11.49 7.89
N ASN A 110 -7.61 10.31 7.88
CA ASN A 110 -6.99 9.07 7.42
C ASN A 110 -6.71 9.08 5.91
N GLU A 111 -7.38 9.92 5.11
CA GLU A 111 -7.13 10.08 3.68
C GLU A 111 -6.23 11.27 3.36
N THR A 112 -6.20 12.27 4.24
CA THR A 112 -5.40 13.50 4.11
C THR A 112 -3.92 13.26 4.42
N SER A 113 -3.61 12.40 5.39
CA SER A 113 -2.34 12.46 6.14
C SER A 113 -1.27 11.45 5.67
N PHE A 114 -1.12 11.24 4.35
CA PHE A 114 -0.22 10.25 3.73
C PHE A 114 1.12 10.83 3.22
N GLU A 115 1.45 12.09 3.52
CA GLU A 115 2.68 12.75 3.06
C GLU A 115 3.94 11.94 3.37
N MET A 116 4.62 11.40 2.36
CA MET A 116 5.88 10.69 2.59
C MET A 116 7.13 11.55 2.41
N TRP A 117 7.08 12.63 1.62
CA TRP A 117 8.30 13.28 1.13
C TRP A 117 9.23 13.74 2.24
N VAL A 118 8.71 14.42 3.27
CA VAL A 118 9.52 14.88 4.40
C VAL A 118 9.92 13.75 5.34
N LYS A 119 9.17 12.64 5.33
CA LYS A 119 9.34 11.50 6.25
C LYS A 119 10.39 10.50 5.76
N ILE A 120 10.66 10.45 4.46
CA ILE A 120 11.64 9.54 3.85
C ILE A 120 13.07 10.11 3.75
N GLN A 121 13.29 11.39 4.06
CA GLN A 121 14.60 12.06 3.89
C GLN A 121 15.74 11.50 4.79
N GLY A 122 15.40 10.64 5.76
CA GLY A 122 16.36 9.97 6.65
C GLY A 122 16.34 8.45 6.58
N PHE A 123 15.72 7.86 5.56
CA PHE A 123 15.69 6.40 5.40
C PHE A 123 17.10 5.84 5.21
N VAL A 124 17.43 4.83 6.01
CA VAL A 124 18.57 3.95 5.78
C VAL A 124 18.00 2.65 5.22
N ASP A 125 18.48 2.23 4.05
CA ASP A 125 18.04 0.99 3.43
C ASP A 125 18.38 -0.20 4.33
N SER A 126 17.38 -0.70 5.04
CA SER A 126 17.45 -1.95 5.81
C SER A 126 16.31 -2.86 5.41
N CYS A 127 16.48 -3.43 4.22
CA CYS A 127 15.78 -4.59 3.70
C CYS A 127 16.84 -5.69 3.52
#